data_AF-A0A6P4YPR2-F1
#
_entry.id   AF-A0A6P4YPR2-F1
#
_cell.length_a   1.000
_cell.length_b   1.000
_cell.length_c   1.000
_cell.angle_alpha   90.00
_cell.angle_beta   90.00
_cell.angle_gamma   90.00
#
_symmetry.space_group_name_H-M   'P 1'
#
loop_
_entity.id
_entity.type
_entity.pdbx_description
1 polymer ?
#
loop_
_entity_poly.entity_id
_entity_poly.type
_entity_poly.pdbx_seq_one_letter_code
_entity_poly.pdbx_strand_id
1 'polypeptide(L)'
;MARSAELAIFLAALVAFSTTNAAMNKYLSYDDITYDPSLPYFGANNKCKNPAVPKNGRVQCHLTEDTITCVANCKDGYQFESNLESVQYSCVNDVGVWSPADEFPNCVPTCYSGCANGGTCVAPNVCACPPEFTGAQCEQSTYTLRSL
;
A
#
# COMPACT_ATOMS: atom_id res chain seq x y z
N MET A 1 -46.04 -46.59 30.32
CA MET A 1 -44.60 -46.65 30.63
C MET A 1 -44.01 -47.83 29.86
N ALA A 2 -42.92 -47.61 29.11
CA ALA A 2 -42.37 -48.42 27.99
C ALA A 2 -43.08 -48.12 26.64
N ARG A 3 -42.44 -48.00 25.46
CA ARG A 3 -41.29 -48.74 24.91
C ARG A 3 -40.51 -47.95 23.83
N SER A 4 -39.32 -48.46 23.55
CA SER A 4 -38.26 -48.06 22.61
C SER A 4 -38.60 -48.13 21.11
N ALA A 5 -37.82 -47.35 20.34
CA ALA A 5 -37.31 -47.59 18.96
C ALA A 5 -38.21 -47.36 17.73
N GLU A 6 -38.20 -46.14 17.17
CA GLU A 6 -38.36 -45.78 15.74
C GLU A 6 -37.64 -44.42 15.56
N LEU A 7 -36.60 -44.21 14.73
CA LEU A 7 -36.68 -43.96 13.29
C LEU A 7 -35.25 -44.14 12.70
N ALA A 8 -35.01 -45.29 12.08
CA ALA A 8 -33.88 -45.56 11.22
C ALA A 8 -34.41 -46.19 9.92
N ILE A 9 -35.20 -45.42 9.16
CA ILE A 9 -35.72 -45.71 7.81
C ILE A 9 -35.92 -44.30 7.23
N PHE A 10 -35.19 -43.79 6.23
CA PHE A 10 -35.22 -44.18 4.82
C PHE A 10 -33.94 -43.69 4.11
N LEU A 11 -33.21 -44.62 3.50
CA LEU A 11 -32.32 -44.35 2.39
C LEU A 11 -33.10 -44.51 1.07
N ALA A 12 -32.82 -43.62 0.13
CA ALA A 12 -33.01 -43.71 -1.33
C ALA A 12 -34.38 -43.36 -1.96
N ALA A 13 -34.42 -42.21 -2.65
CA ALA A 13 -34.84 -42.05 -4.06
C ALA A 13 -34.76 -40.55 -4.48
N LEU A 14 -33.68 -40.09 -5.12
CA LEU A 14 -33.42 -40.03 -6.58
C LEU A 14 -33.78 -38.68 -7.26
N VAL A 15 -32.72 -37.87 -7.47
CA VAL A 15 -32.32 -37.11 -8.69
C VAL A 15 -33.29 -36.14 -9.41
N ALA A 16 -32.92 -34.84 -9.37
CA ALA A 16 -32.94 -33.78 -10.41
C ALA A 16 -33.16 -32.43 -9.68
N PHE A 17 -32.32 -31.40 -9.75
CA PHE A 17 -31.76 -30.74 -10.93
C PHE A 17 -30.35 -30.19 -10.65
N SER A 18 -29.43 -30.45 -11.57
CA SER A 18 -28.26 -29.61 -11.80
C SER A 18 -28.72 -28.25 -12.35
N THR A 19 -28.42 -27.14 -11.67
CA THR A 19 -27.92 -25.88 -12.27
C THR A 19 -27.49 -24.94 -11.15
N THR A 20 -26.17 -24.72 -11.06
CA THR A 20 -25.49 -23.47 -10.71
C THR A 20 -26.10 -22.58 -9.62
N ASN A 21 -25.41 -22.48 -8.49
CA ASN A 21 -25.03 -21.18 -7.92
C ASN A 21 -23.87 -21.35 -6.91
N ALA A 22 -22.71 -21.75 -7.41
CA ALA A 22 -21.42 -21.57 -6.74
C ALA A 22 -20.94 -20.09 -6.79
N ALA A 23 -21.86 -19.14 -6.63
CA ALA A 23 -21.60 -17.72 -6.85
C ALA A 23 -22.15 -16.79 -5.76
N MET A 24 -22.45 -17.30 -4.56
CA MET A 24 -22.96 -16.47 -3.45
C MET A 24 -22.29 -16.72 -2.11
N ASN A 25 -21.08 -17.31 -2.10
CA ASN A 25 -20.29 -17.45 -0.87
C ASN A 25 -18.79 -17.25 -1.10
N LYS A 26 -18.42 -16.22 -1.88
CA LYS A 26 -17.03 -15.73 -1.98
C LYS A 26 -16.82 -14.40 -1.23
N TYR A 27 -17.84 -13.91 -0.55
CA TYR A 27 -17.71 -12.79 0.37
C TYR A 27 -17.77 -13.35 1.79
N LEU A 28 -16.70 -13.07 2.56
CA LEU A 28 -16.52 -13.32 4.00
C LEU A 28 -15.74 -14.58 4.37
N SER A 29 -14.41 -14.48 4.31
CA SER A 29 -13.54 -14.97 5.39
C SER A 29 -12.59 -13.82 5.78
N TYR A 30 -12.67 -13.36 7.03
CA TYR A 30 -11.96 -12.18 7.54
C TYR A 30 -10.45 -12.41 7.76
N ASP A 31 -9.97 -13.65 7.72
CA ASP A 31 -8.62 -14.01 8.16
C ASP A 31 -7.63 -14.45 7.05
N ASP A 32 -7.97 -14.31 5.76
CA ASP A 32 -7.08 -14.77 4.67
C ASP A 32 -7.11 -13.90 3.40
N ILE A 33 -7.23 -12.57 3.56
CA ILE A 33 -7.10 -11.63 2.44
C ILE A 33 -5.60 -11.39 2.19
N THR A 34 -5.01 -12.12 1.26
CA THR A 34 -3.84 -11.62 0.55
C THR A 34 -4.25 -10.33 -0.15
N TYR A 35 -3.84 -9.19 0.40
CA TYR A 35 -4.04 -7.87 -0.20
C TYR A 35 -3.40 -7.84 -1.58
N ASP A 36 -4.21 -7.90 -2.63
CA ASP A 36 -3.75 -7.74 -4.01
C ASP A 36 -3.85 -6.26 -4.40
N PRO A 37 -2.72 -5.52 -4.47
CA PRO A 37 -2.71 -4.11 -4.83
C PRO A 37 -3.09 -3.84 -6.30
N SER A 38 -3.30 -4.89 -7.11
CA SER A 38 -3.70 -4.79 -8.52
C SER A 38 -5.21 -4.93 -8.76
N LEU A 39 -6.00 -5.30 -7.74
CA LEU A 39 -7.45 -5.45 -7.86
C LEU A 39 -8.19 -4.16 -7.44
N PRO A 40 -9.07 -3.60 -8.29
CA PRO A 40 -9.90 -2.46 -7.91
C PRO A 40 -10.84 -2.81 -6.75
N TYR A 41 -10.98 -1.90 -5.79
CA TYR A 41 -12.00 -1.99 -4.75
C TYR A 41 -13.38 -1.80 -5.40
N PHE A 42 -14.00 -2.90 -5.81
CA PHE A 42 -15.24 -2.89 -6.58
C PHE A 42 -16.48 -2.88 -5.68
N GLY A 43 -17.03 -1.69 -5.47
CA GLY A 43 -18.47 -1.45 -5.32
C GLY A 43 -19.02 -0.89 -6.63
N ALA A 44 -20.20 -1.35 -7.07
CA ALA A 44 -20.75 -1.11 -8.41
C ALA A 44 -21.06 0.37 -8.77
N ASN A 45 -20.81 1.31 -7.85
CA ASN A 45 -21.05 2.77 -7.99
C ASN A 45 -19.81 3.65 -7.71
N ASN A 46 -18.61 3.05 -7.53
CA ASN A 46 -17.44 3.74 -6.95
C ASN A 46 -16.82 4.79 -7.88
N LYS A 47 -17.05 6.08 -7.61
CA LYS A 47 -16.38 7.20 -8.33
C LYS A 47 -14.93 7.41 -7.90
N CYS A 48 -14.53 6.87 -6.74
CA CYS A 48 -13.16 6.95 -6.25
C CYS A 48 -12.25 6.01 -7.04
N LYS A 49 -11.23 6.57 -7.69
CA LYS A 49 -10.16 5.78 -8.31
C LYS A 49 -9.13 5.39 -7.27
N ASN A 50 -8.55 4.20 -7.43
CA ASN A 50 -7.43 3.77 -6.58
C ASN A 50 -6.28 4.79 -6.69
N PRO A 51 -5.75 5.33 -5.58
CA PRO A 51 -4.72 6.34 -5.64
C PRO A 51 -3.39 5.71 -6.08
N ALA A 52 -2.57 6.50 -6.78
CA ALA A 52 -1.23 6.07 -7.16
C ALA A 52 -0.35 5.88 -5.92
N VAL A 53 0.51 4.85 -5.92
CA VAL A 53 1.47 4.66 -4.84
C VAL A 53 2.58 5.72 -4.98
N PRO A 54 2.95 6.45 -3.90
CA PRO A 54 4.02 7.42 -3.97
C PRO A 54 5.35 6.72 -4.28
N LYS A 55 6.22 7.40 -5.02
CA LYS A 55 7.57 6.89 -5.32
C LYS A 55 8.30 6.57 -4.02
N ASN A 56 8.90 5.38 -3.94
CA ASN A 56 9.58 4.87 -2.74
C ASN A 56 8.68 4.76 -1.49
N GLY A 57 7.37 4.67 -1.66
CA GLY A 57 6.43 4.44 -0.56
C GLY A 57 5.57 3.20 -0.75
N ARG A 58 4.58 3.08 0.14
CA ARG A 58 3.56 2.03 0.20
C ARG A 58 2.24 2.65 0.63
N VAL A 59 1.13 2.11 0.16
CA VAL A 59 -0.23 2.58 0.48
C VAL A 59 -1.06 1.41 0.98
N GLN A 60 -1.78 1.62 2.08
CA GLN A 60 -2.75 0.69 2.62
C GLN A 60 -4.11 1.38 2.74
N CYS A 61 -5.13 0.78 2.15
CA CYS A 61 -6.48 1.35 2.14
C CYS A 61 -7.48 0.46 2.86
N HIS A 62 -8.46 1.09 3.50
CA HIS A 62 -9.59 0.46 4.15
C HIS A 62 -10.88 1.14 3.67
N LEU A 63 -11.92 0.34 3.42
CA LEU A 63 -13.26 0.85 3.12
C LEU A 63 -14.11 0.80 4.39
N THR A 64 -14.70 1.94 4.73
CA THR A 64 -15.67 2.05 5.82
C THR A 64 -16.95 2.65 5.25
N GLU A 65 -18.03 1.88 5.22
CA GLU A 65 -19.29 2.26 4.56
C GLU A 65 -19.02 2.69 3.10
N ASP A 66 -19.18 3.98 2.78
CA ASP A 66 -18.95 4.56 1.46
C ASP A 66 -17.67 5.41 1.36
N THR A 67 -16.81 5.37 2.38
CA THR A 67 -15.55 6.14 2.41
C THR A 67 -14.33 5.22 2.33
N ILE A 68 -13.51 5.42 1.30
CA ILE A 68 -12.19 4.82 1.20
C ILE A 68 -11.21 5.70 1.96
N THR A 69 -10.49 5.12 2.92
CA THR A 69 -9.42 5.78 3.66
C THR A 69 -8.11 5.06 3.39
N CYS A 70 -7.12 5.79 2.89
CA CYS A 70 -5.80 5.26 2.54
C CYS A 70 -4.72 5.94 3.36
N VAL A 71 -3.77 5.15 3.87
CA VAL A 71 -2.58 5.62 4.58
C VAL A 71 -1.35 5.30 3.75
N ALA A 72 -0.61 6.34 3.39
CA ALA A 72 0.67 6.22 2.69
C ALA A 72 1.82 6.35 3.69
N ASN A 73 2.85 5.52 3.48
CA ASN A 73 4.07 5.48 4.28
C ASN A 73 5.29 5.38 3.37
N CYS A 74 6.44 5.87 3.82
CA CYS A 74 7.69 5.68 3.09
C CYS A 74 8.34 4.32 3.37
N LYS A 75 9.14 3.83 2.43
CA LYS A 75 10.02 2.66 2.63
C LYS A 75 11.20 3.06 3.51
N ASP A 76 11.86 2.07 4.11
CA ASP A 76 13.03 2.29 4.96
C ASP A 76 14.10 3.11 4.26
N GLY A 77 14.61 4.14 4.96
CA GLY A 77 15.59 5.07 4.42
C GLY A 77 15.01 6.16 3.51
N TYR A 78 13.69 6.27 3.41
CA TYR A 78 12.99 7.35 2.73
C TYR A 78 12.00 8.04 3.68
N GLN A 79 11.67 9.30 3.39
CA GLN A 79 10.72 10.09 4.17
C GLN A 79 9.94 11.07 3.27
N PHE A 80 8.79 11.55 3.73
CA PHE A 80 8.14 12.69 3.09
C PHE A 80 8.95 13.97 3.34
N GLU A 81 8.93 14.93 2.43
CA GLU A 81 9.62 16.22 2.60
C GLU A 81 9.12 17.00 3.83
N SER A 82 7.89 16.74 4.25
CA SER A 82 7.29 17.26 5.49
C SER A 82 7.79 16.58 6.76
N ASN A 83 8.65 15.55 6.67
CA ASN A 83 9.11 14.69 7.76
C ASN A 83 7.98 13.95 8.50
N LEU A 84 6.80 13.83 7.89
CA LEU A 84 5.72 13.01 8.44
C LEU A 84 6.06 11.52 8.29
N GLU A 85 5.68 10.71 9.28
CA GLU A 85 5.86 9.26 9.24
C GLU A 85 4.85 8.59 8.29
N SER A 86 3.62 9.11 8.27
CA SER A 86 2.55 8.66 7.39
C SER A 86 1.64 9.82 7.01
N VAL A 87 0.92 9.69 5.90
CA VAL A 87 -0.14 10.63 5.49
C VAL A 87 -1.42 9.86 5.20
N GLN A 88 -2.56 10.43 5.58
CA GLN A 88 -3.88 9.82 5.43
C GLN A 88 -4.76 10.61 4.48
N TYR A 89 -5.33 9.92 3.50
CA TYR A 89 -6.19 10.48 2.47
C TYR A 89 -7.51 9.74 2.45
N SER A 90 -8.60 10.44 2.14
CA SER A 90 -9.93 9.85 2.06
C SER A 90 -10.68 10.24 0.80
N CYS A 91 -11.55 9.34 0.32
CA CYS A 91 -12.45 9.58 -0.79
C CYS A 91 -13.81 8.98 -0.48
N VAL A 92 -14.86 9.81 -0.61
CA VAL A 92 -16.26 9.38 -0.48
C VAL A 92 -16.76 8.93 -1.84
N ASN A 93 -17.25 7.69 -1.96
CA ASN A 93 -17.61 7.06 -3.24
C ASN A 93 -18.65 7.84 -4.06
N ASP A 94 -19.63 8.46 -3.39
CA ASP A 94 -20.65 9.28 -4.06
C ASP A 94 -20.12 10.61 -4.62
N VAL A 95 -19.00 11.08 -4.06
CA VAL A 95 -18.33 12.33 -4.47
C VAL A 95 -17.26 12.03 -5.52
N GLY A 96 -16.39 11.07 -5.26
CA GLY A 96 -15.29 10.69 -6.15
C GLY A 96 -14.10 11.63 -6.14
N VAL A 97 -13.94 12.45 -5.09
CA VAL A 97 -12.83 13.38 -4.93
C VAL A 97 -12.02 13.00 -3.70
N TRP A 98 -10.71 12.88 -3.89
CA TRP A 98 -9.75 12.63 -2.81
C TRP A 98 -9.46 13.91 -2.02
N SER A 99 -9.27 13.74 -0.71
CA SER A 99 -8.87 14.77 0.23
C SER A 99 -7.66 14.27 1.03
N PRO A 100 -6.65 15.11 1.33
CA PRO A 100 -6.57 16.55 1.04
C PRO A 100 -6.14 16.89 -0.40
N ALA A 101 -5.63 15.95 -1.18
CA ALA A 101 -5.25 16.13 -2.57
C ALA A 101 -5.56 14.87 -3.39
N ASP A 102 -5.38 14.96 -4.71
CA ASP A 102 -5.58 13.88 -5.67
C ASP A 102 -4.38 12.90 -5.76
N GLU A 103 -3.19 13.32 -5.33
CA GLU A 103 -1.98 12.50 -5.30
C GLU A 103 -1.25 12.57 -3.95
N PHE A 104 -0.63 11.45 -3.56
CA PHE A 104 0.25 11.43 -2.39
C PHE A 104 1.59 12.12 -2.70
N PRO A 105 2.20 12.82 -1.73
CA PRO A 105 3.57 13.29 -1.87
C PRO A 105 4.54 12.12 -2.03
N ASN A 106 5.58 12.30 -2.84
CA ASN A 106 6.62 11.29 -3.02
C ASN A 106 7.53 11.17 -1.79
N CYS A 107 8.12 9.99 -1.60
CA CYS A 107 9.14 9.78 -0.59
C CYS A 107 10.54 10.07 -1.15
N VAL A 108 11.26 10.96 -0.48
CA VAL A 108 12.64 11.35 -0.80
C VAL A 108 13.63 10.53 0.03
N PRO A 109 14.83 10.21 -0.49
CA PRO A 109 15.82 9.46 0.27
C PRO A 109 16.36 10.27 1.46
N THR A 110 16.63 9.57 2.56
CA THR A 110 17.23 10.13 3.77
C THR A 110 18.71 9.76 3.84
N CYS A 111 19.56 10.73 4.14
CA CYS A 111 20.97 10.53 4.46
C CYS A 111 21.21 10.98 5.90
N TYR A 112 21.43 10.04 6.83
CA TYR A 112 21.43 10.34 8.27
C TYR A 112 22.49 11.36 8.69
N SER A 113 23.66 11.30 8.07
CA SER A 113 24.76 12.24 8.29
C SER A 113 24.76 13.42 7.30
N GLY A 114 23.78 13.47 6.40
CA GLY A 114 23.72 14.43 5.31
C GLY A 114 24.79 14.19 4.23
N CYS A 115 24.73 15.00 3.18
CA CYS A 115 25.75 15.07 2.15
C CYS A 115 26.45 16.43 2.27
N ALA A 116 27.76 16.42 2.47
CA ALA A 116 28.59 17.61 2.59
C ALA A 116 28.84 18.26 1.21
N ASN A 117 29.39 19.47 1.25
CA ASN A 117 29.93 20.18 0.07
C ASN A 117 28.99 20.26 -1.14
N GLY A 118 27.68 20.39 -0.89
CA GLY A 118 26.66 20.47 -1.95
C GLY A 118 26.28 19.12 -2.58
N GLY A 119 26.66 18.00 -1.95
CA GLY A 119 26.18 16.68 -2.35
C GLY A 119 24.66 16.55 -2.20
N THR A 120 24.06 15.69 -3.01
CA THR A 120 22.61 15.42 -2.99
C THR A 120 22.36 13.98 -2.55
N CYS A 121 21.42 13.77 -1.63
CA CYS A 121 20.99 12.43 -1.26
C CYS A 121 20.16 11.84 -2.41
N VAL A 122 20.66 10.79 -3.07
CA VAL A 122 20.01 10.20 -4.26
C VAL A 122 19.41 8.82 -3.99
N ALA A 123 19.86 8.18 -2.91
CA ALA A 123 19.33 6.94 -2.35
C ALA A 123 19.62 6.93 -0.84
N PRO A 124 18.99 6.04 -0.05
CA PRO A 124 19.21 5.97 1.39
C PRO A 124 20.70 5.90 1.75
N ASN A 125 21.20 6.91 2.46
CA ASN A 125 22.61 7.07 2.83
C ASN A 125 23.61 7.06 1.64
N VAL A 126 23.16 7.39 0.44
CA VAL A 126 24.00 7.50 -0.76
C VAL A 126 23.97 8.94 -1.27
N CYS A 127 25.13 9.58 -1.22
CA CYS A 127 25.34 10.92 -1.73
C CYS A 127 25.86 10.90 -3.17
N ALA A 128 25.24 11.69 -4.04
CA ALA A 128 25.83 12.09 -5.31
C ALA A 128 26.68 13.33 -5.07
N CYS A 129 27.98 13.21 -5.32
CA CYS A 129 28.95 14.27 -5.09
C CYS A 129 29.14 15.16 -6.32
N PRO A 130 29.33 16.47 -6.14
CA PRO A 130 29.85 17.33 -7.20
C PRO A 130 31.24 16.84 -7.67
N PRO A 131 31.68 17.20 -8.89
CA PRO A 131 32.94 16.70 -9.46
C PRO A 131 34.19 16.91 -8.58
N GLU A 132 34.16 17.92 -7.72
CA GLU A 132 35.30 18.35 -6.90
C GLU A 132 35.36 17.70 -5.52
N PHE A 133 34.38 16.83 -5.23
CA PHE A 133 34.27 16.16 -3.95
C PHE A 133 34.07 14.66 -4.12
N THR A 134 34.55 13.91 -3.14
CA THR A 134 34.45 12.45 -3.06
C THR A 134 34.30 12.03 -1.59
N GLY A 135 34.24 10.73 -1.35
CA GLY A 135 33.88 10.16 -0.04
C GLY A 135 32.40 9.83 0.05
N ALA A 136 32.02 9.11 1.10
CA ALA A 136 30.65 8.59 1.27
C ALA A 136 29.62 9.72 1.44
N GLN A 137 30.06 10.85 1.98
CA GLN A 137 29.25 12.04 2.22
C GLN A 137 29.79 13.25 1.45
N CYS A 138 30.62 13.05 0.43
CA CYS A 138 31.27 14.13 -0.32
C CYS A 138 32.17 15.02 0.56
N GLU A 139 32.76 14.45 1.61
CA GLU A 139 33.56 15.15 2.61
C GLU A 139 35.02 15.42 2.17
N GLN A 140 35.50 14.73 1.14
CA GLN A 140 36.89 14.79 0.68
C GLN A 140 37.01 15.65 -0.58
N SER A 141 37.95 16.59 -0.61
CA SER A 141 38.29 17.34 -1.83
C SER A 141 39.15 16.49 -2.76
N THR A 142 38.86 16.52 -4.06
CA THR A 142 39.65 15.83 -5.09
C THR A 142 40.89 16.63 -5.54
N TYR A 143 41.01 17.90 -5.14
CA TYR A 143 42.09 18.81 -5.56
C TYR A 143 43.42 18.66 -4.82
N THR A 144 43.54 17.74 -3.85
CA THR A 144 44.69 17.62 -2.95
C THR A 144 46.01 17.20 -3.65
N LEU A 145 46.00 16.92 -4.95
CA LEU A 145 47.17 16.48 -5.73
C LEU A 145 47.57 17.39 -6.92
N ARG A 146 47.13 18.66 -6.95
CA ARG A 146 47.64 19.64 -7.95
C ARG A 146 48.64 20.65 -7.38
N SER A 147 49.24 20.33 -6.24
CA SER A 147 50.40 21.04 -5.70
C SER A 147 51.66 20.25 -6.04
N LEU A 148 52.11 20.35 -7.29
CA LEU A 148 53.49 20.05 -7.69
C LEU A 148 54.13 21.35 -8.20
#